data_AF-A0A7L2BXQ2-F1
#
_entry.id   AF-A0A7L2BXQ2-F1
#
_cell.length_a   1.000
_cell.length_b   1.000
_cell.length_c   1.000
_cell.angle_alpha   90.00
_cell.angle_beta   90.00
_cell.angle_gamma   90.00
#
_symmetry.space_group_name_H-M   'P 1'
#
loop_
_entity.id
_entity.type
_entity.pdbx_description
1 polymer ?
#
loop_
_entity_poly.entity_id
_entity_poly.type
_entity_poly.pdbx_seq_one_letter_code
_entity_poly.pdbx_strand_id
1 'polypeptide(L)' 'MRGLLARRMKFHLLGAFLVSTTCAALYKFGVAEPRKRAYAEFYRKYDPMKDFEAMKAAGVLESAPLK' A
#
# COMPACT_ATOMS: atom_id res chain seq x y z
N MET A 1 -46.78 -16.73 -2.96
CA MET A 1 -45.94 -15.58 -2.53
C MET A 1 -45.38 -15.79 -1.12
N ARG A 2 -44.48 -16.76 -0.90
CA ARG A 2 -43.83 -16.97 0.40
C ARG A 2 -42.32 -17.11 0.19
N GLY A 3 -41.51 -16.58 1.11
CA GLY A 3 -40.05 -16.74 1.08
C GLY A 3 -39.29 -15.92 0.02
N LEU A 4 -39.96 -15.06 -0.75
CA LEU A 4 -39.33 -14.25 -1.81
C LEU A 4 -38.22 -13.33 -1.25
N LEU A 5 -38.49 -12.68 -0.12
CA LEU A 5 -37.50 -11.83 0.57
C LEU A 5 -36.29 -12.64 1.05
N ALA A 6 -36.53 -13.78 1.71
CA ALA A 6 -35.45 -14.63 2.22
C ALA A 6 -34.55 -15.16 1.09
N ARG A 7 -35.13 -15.56 -0.05
CA ARG A 7 -34.37 -15.98 -1.24
C ARG A 7 -33.50 -14.85 -1.78
N ARG A 8 -34.06 -13.64 -1.93
CA ARG A 8 -33.34 -12.46 -2.40
C ARG A 8 -32.21 -12.06 -1.45
N MET A 9 -32.46 -12.13 -0.15
CA MET A 9 -31.48 -11.78 0.88
C MET A 9 -30.29 -12.74 0.89
N LYS A 10 -30.52 -14.05 0.77
CA LYS A 10 -29.44 -15.05 0.64
C LYS A 10 -28.56 -14.79 -0.58
N PHE A 11 -29.17 -14.45 -1.72
CA PHE A 11 -28.43 -14.12 -2.94
C PHE A 11 -27.54 -12.88 -2.75
N HIS A 12 -28.09 -11.79 -2.21
CA HIS A 12 -27.31 -10.57 -1.98
C HIS A 12 -26.25 -10.72 -0.90
N LEU A 13 -26.51 -11.50 0.16
CA LEU A 13 -25.50 -11.77 1.19
C LEU A 13 -24.28 -12.48 0.58
N LEU A 14 -24.49 -13.55 -0.19
CA LEU A 14 -23.40 -14.24 -0.87
C LEU A 14 -22.65 -13.30 -1.83
N GLY A 15 -23.39 -12.51 -2.62
CA GLY A 15 -22.79 -11.51 -3.52
C GLY A 15 -21.96 -10.46 -2.76
N ALA A 16 -22.47 -9.94 -1.65
CA ALA A 16 -21.77 -8.95 -0.83
C ALA A 16 -20.47 -9.50 -0.24
N PHE A 17 -20.47 -10.75 0.26
CA PHE A 17 -19.26 -11.39 0.77
C PHE A 17 -18.21 -11.62 -0.33
N LEU A 18 -18.64 -12.05 -1.52
CA LEU A 18 -17.72 -12.24 -2.64
C LEU A 18 -17.10 -10.90 -3.06
N VAL A 19 -17.92 -9.88 -3.29
CA VAL A 19 -17.43 -8.56 -3.70
C VAL A 19 -16.50 -7.96 -2.65
N SER A 20 -16.86 -7.99 -1.37
CA SER A 20 -16.03 -7.42 -0.31
C SER A 20 -14.68 -8.13 -0.18
N THR A 21 -14.68 -9.47 -0.25
CA THR A 21 -13.45 -10.28 -0.18
C THR A 21 -12.56 -10.03 -1.40
N THR A 22 -13.15 -9.93 -2.60
CA THR A 22 -12.40 -9.59 -3.81
C THR A 22 -11.78 -8.21 -3.72
N CYS A 23 -12.53 -7.19 -3.27
CA CYS A 23 -11.99 -5.84 -3.06
C CYS A 23 -10.83 -5.85 -2.05
N ALA A 24 -10.97 -6.57 -0.93
CA ALA A 24 -9.91 -6.71 0.07
C ALA A 24 -8.65 -7.36 -0.52
N ALA A 25 -8.80 -8.43 -1.31
CA ALA A 25 -7.69 -9.11 -1.96
C ALA A 25 -7.00 -8.20 -2.98
N LEU A 26 -7.76 -7.50 -3.83
CA LEU A 26 -7.25 -6.55 -4.81
C LEU A 26 -6.45 -5.44 -4.13
N TYR A 27 -6.95 -4.87 -3.03
CA TYR A 27 -6.22 -3.84 -2.30
C TYR A 27 -4.94 -4.40 -1.65
N LYS A 28 -5.02 -5.58 -1.04
CA LYS A 28 -3.86 -6.21 -0.40
C LYS A 28 -2.73 -6.43 -1.40
N PHE A 29 -3.00 -7.09 -2.54
CA PHE A 29 -1.96 -7.45 -3.50
C PHE A 29 -1.63 -6.33 -4.49
N GLY A 30 -2.58 -5.44 -4.81
CA GLY A 30 -2.36 -4.32 -5.72
C GLY A 30 -1.73 -3.10 -5.05
N VAL A 31 -1.91 -2.92 -3.74
CA VAL A 31 -1.45 -1.71 -3.02
C VAL A 31 -0.57 -2.05 -1.82
N ALA A 32 -1.05 -2.89 -0.90
CA ALA A 32 -0.38 -3.08 0.38
C ALA A 32 0.94 -3.86 0.24
N GLU A 33 0.94 -5.01 -0.45
CA GLU A 33 2.16 -5.81 -0.67
C GLU A 33 3.21 -5.08 -1.52
N PRO A 34 2.87 -4.46 -2.66
CA PRO A 34 3.85 -3.70 -3.45
C PRO A 34 4.47 -2.56 -2.65
N ARG A 35 3.69 -1.84 -1.84
CA ARG A 35 4.22 -0.80 -0.96
C ARG A 35 5.22 -1.37 0.04
N LYS A 36 4.87 -2.42 0.77
CA LYS A 36 5.77 -3.08 1.73
C LYS A 36 7.06 -3.55 1.05
N ARG A 37 6.94 -4.13 -0.14
CA ARG A 37 8.08 -4.57 -0.94
C ARG A 37 8.96 -3.40 -1.37
N ALA A 38 8.38 -2.29 -1.84
CA ALA A 38 9.13 -1.11 -2.25
C ALA A 38 9.97 -0.52 -1.10
N TYR A 39 9.41 -0.41 0.10
CA TYR A 39 10.17 0.01 1.28
C TYR A 39 11.31 -0.96 1.61
N ALA A 40 11.03 -2.26 1.61
CA ALA A 40 12.05 -3.27 1.87
C ALA A 40 13.18 -3.24 0.82
N GLU A 41 12.84 -3.08 -0.46
CA GLU A 41 13.80 -2.99 -1.56
C GLU A 41 14.65 -1.71 -1.48
N PHE A 42 14.05 -0.58 -1.14
CA PHE A 42 14.76 0.69 -0.90
C PHE A 42 15.82 0.51 0.21
N TYR A 43 15.39 0.05 1.39
CA TYR A 43 16.29 -0.07 2.53
C TYR A 43 17.31 -1.20 2.42
N ARG A 44 17.08 -2.19 1.55
CA ARG A 44 18.02 -3.33 1.37
C ARG A 44 19.45 -2.89 1.03
N LYS A 45 19.61 -1.76 0.32
CA LYS A 45 20.92 -1.23 -0.10
C LYS A 45 21.07 0.26 0.21
N TYR A 46 20.19 0.81 1.01
CA TYR A 46 20.22 2.23 1.35
C TYR A 46 21.41 2.52 2.24
N ASP A 47 22.25 3.48 1.83
CA ASP A 47 23.35 4.02 2.61
C ASP A 47 22.99 5.46 3.01
N PRO A 48 22.63 5.69 4.30
CA PRO A 48 22.23 7.02 4.76
C PRO A 48 23.32 8.07 4.60
N MET A 49 24.60 7.70 4.74
CA MET A 49 25.69 8.68 4.65
C MET A 49 25.93 9.10 3.21
N LYS A 50 25.82 8.16 2.27
CA LYS A 50 25.90 8.49 0.84
C LYS A 50 24.78 9.44 0.41
N ASP A 51 23.55 9.18 0.87
CA ASP A 51 22.40 10.04 0.53
C ASP A 51 22.52 11.42 1.20
N PHE A 52 22.97 11.46 2.46
CA PHE A 52 23.28 12.71 3.17
C PHE A 52 24.35 13.54 2.46
N GLU A 53 25.47 12.95 2.05
CA GLU A 53 26.52 13.69 1.35
C GLU A 53 26.03 14.18 -0.03
N ALA A 54 25.16 13.43 -0.71
CA ALA A 54 24.51 13.90 -1.94
C ALA A 54 23.59 15.10 -1.69
N MET A 55 22.78 15.07 -0.62
CA MET A 55 21.93 16.19 -0.22
C MET A 55 22.77 17.43 0.18
N LYS A 56 23.82 17.22 0.96
CA LYS A 56 24.76 18.28 1.35
C LYS A 56 25.43 18.91 0.13
N ALA A 57 25.90 18.09 -0.82
CA ALA A 57 26.49 18.56 -2.08
C ALA A 57 25.47 19.26 -3.01
N ALA A 58 24.17 19.01 -2.82
CA ALA A 58 23.10 19.76 -3.48
C ALA A 58 22.74 21.08 -2.76
N GLY A 59 23.33 21.35 -1.58
CA GLY A 59 23.11 22.57 -0.81
C GLY A 59 21.73 22.66 -0.16
N VAL A 60 20.99 21.55 -0.03
CA VAL A 60 19.62 21.57 0.51
C VAL A 60 19.56 21.61 2.05
N LEU A 61 20.71 21.46 2.72
CA LEU A 61 20.80 21.38 4.17
C LEU A 61 21.39 22.67 4.75
N GLU A 62 20.55 23.48 5.40
CA GLU A 62 20.98 24.71 6.08
C GLU A 62 21.94 24.42 7.25
N SER A 63 21.70 23.34 8.00
CA SER A 63 22.54 22.92 9.13
C SER A 63 23.88 22.31 8.72
N ALA A 64 24.05 21.99 7.44
CA ALA A 64 25.26 21.38 6.88
C ALA A 64 25.63 22.05 5.56
N PRO A 65 26.09 23.32 5.59
CA PRO A 65 26.43 24.04 4.37
C PRO A 65 27.61 23.38 3.63
N LEU A 66 27.59 23.49 2.30
CA LEU A 66 28.79 23.28 1.48
C LEU A 66 29.85 24.29 1.94
N LYS A 67 30.99 23.78 2.40
CA LYS A 67 32.16 24.61 2.68
C LYS A 67 32.76 25.15 1.39
#